data_AF-A0A4U8SJS7-F1
#
_entry.id   AF-A0A4U8SJS7-F1
#
_cell.length_a   1.000
_cell.length_b   1.000
_cell.length_c   1.000
_cell.angle_alpha   90.00
_cell.angle_beta   90.00
_cell.angle_gamma   90.00
#
_symmetry.space_group_name_H-M   'P 1'
#
loop_
_entity.id
_entity.type
_entity.pdbx_description
1 polymer ?
#
loop_
_entity_poly.entity_id
_entity_poly.type
_entity_poly.pdbx_seq_one_letter_code
_entity_poly.pdbx_strand_id
1 'polypeptide(L)'
;MFLQKVKFILLGIASTSLLLGYEPPQLYNTSLLSNKGTMFSNTLSPEMAEERYSVDFDGEVELTGVLEMAYEFNQGAWNWVFYPDSNLELPFSFDPYKQGVYNEQLKQWDYKKASFNEKTNFGVLVGIDEIYRILPYDLQAKEIIFGAVAVRAQVVFNYYGFDGKKDFPIKVGHIKKIKALSPISKHYYEIGIAPHLQQFPKTKDSYINLRGEPKNDGKKAGEIIAQIQVEDLKNKNAFVYYMWGRSIGEWLRVFYFPPSAKSGKDAILGYIHSSQIESNKQK
;
A
#
# COMPACT_ATOMS: atom_id res chain seq x y z
N MET A 1 9.65 40.45 16.93
CA MET A 1 8.83 39.61 17.83
C MET A 1 7.53 39.32 17.11
N PHE A 2 7.18 38.13 16.64
CA PHE A 2 7.59 36.76 16.94
C PHE A 2 7.59 35.91 15.65
N LEU A 3 8.35 34.83 15.71
CA LEU A 3 8.72 33.88 14.65
C LEU A 3 7.58 33.00 14.11
N GLN A 4 7.73 32.63 12.83
CA GLN A 4 7.56 31.28 12.20
C GLN A 4 6.50 30.30 12.73
N LYS A 5 5.77 29.66 11.79
CA LYS A 5 6.06 28.27 11.35
C LYS A 5 5.09 27.87 10.21
N VAL A 6 5.58 27.76 8.98
CA VAL A 6 6.04 26.53 8.27
C VAL A 6 4.99 26.09 7.24
N LYS A 7 5.29 26.43 5.99
CA LYS A 7 4.73 25.85 4.77
C LYS A 7 5.10 24.37 4.72
N PHE A 8 4.11 23.47 4.62
CA PHE A 8 4.30 22.14 4.04
C PHE A 8 3.58 22.10 2.70
N ILE A 9 4.36 22.31 1.64
CA ILE A 9 3.97 21.93 0.28
C ILE A 9 4.29 20.44 0.19
N LEU A 10 3.28 19.59 0.35
CA LEU A 10 3.36 18.19 -0.06
C LEU A 10 3.10 18.16 -1.58
N LEU A 11 4.13 17.80 -2.34
CA LEU A 11 4.05 17.58 -3.77
C LEU A 11 2.93 16.57 -4.07
N GLY A 12 1.86 17.05 -4.70
CA GLY A 12 0.88 16.20 -5.35
C GLY A 12 1.50 15.63 -6.63
N ILE A 13 1.68 14.32 -6.68
CA ILE A 13 1.69 13.61 -7.96
C ILE A 13 0.21 13.40 -8.29
N ALA A 14 -0.27 14.21 -9.24
CA ALA A 14 -1.57 14.04 -9.84
C ALA A 14 -1.53 12.84 -10.80
N SER A 15 -2.34 11.82 -10.54
CA SER A 15 -2.75 10.84 -11.54
C SER A 15 -4.27 10.73 -11.49
N THR A 16 -4.91 11.33 -12.48
CA THR A 16 -6.32 11.15 -12.80
C THR A 16 -6.59 9.68 -13.12
N SER A 17 -7.40 8.99 -12.32
CA SER A 17 -7.90 7.66 -12.65
C SER A 17 -9.39 7.73 -12.97
N LEU A 18 -9.72 7.61 -14.26
CA LEU A 18 -11.07 7.37 -14.75
C LEU A 18 -11.58 5.99 -14.32
N LEU A 19 -12.79 5.95 -13.75
CA LEU A 19 -13.85 4.96 -14.02
C LEU A 19 -13.43 3.47 -14.11
N LEU A 20 -12.84 2.91 -13.07
CA LEU A 20 -12.97 1.48 -12.73
C LEU A 20 -13.05 1.38 -11.21
N GLY A 21 -14.08 0.71 -10.69
CA GLY A 21 -14.36 0.64 -9.26
C GLY A 21 -13.17 0.12 -8.46
N TYR A 22 -12.62 0.98 -7.59
CA TYR A 22 -11.59 0.60 -6.64
C TYR A 22 -12.26 -0.19 -5.50
N GLU A 23 -12.13 -1.51 -5.54
CA GLU A 23 -12.42 -2.33 -4.37
C GLU A 23 -11.49 -1.92 -3.22
N PRO A 24 -11.97 -1.92 -1.97
CA PRO A 24 -11.13 -1.62 -0.84
C PRO A 24 -9.95 -2.59 -0.73
N PRO A 25 -8.81 -2.17 -0.15
CA PRO A 25 -7.65 -3.04 -0.04
C PRO A 25 -8.00 -4.35 0.68
N GLN A 26 -7.90 -5.46 -0.04
CA GLN A 26 -8.17 -6.80 0.50
C GLN A 26 -7.07 -7.18 1.49
N LEU A 27 -7.46 -7.71 2.66
CA LEU A 27 -6.51 -8.35 3.58
C LEU A 27 -6.23 -9.78 3.10
N TYR A 28 -4.97 -10.08 2.80
CA TYR A 28 -4.54 -11.42 2.36
C TYR A 28 -4.18 -12.35 3.52
N ASN A 29 -3.59 -11.81 4.60
CA ASN A 29 -3.19 -12.58 5.78
C ASN A 29 -4.28 -12.60 6.87
N THR A 30 -5.49 -13.04 6.51
CA THR A 30 -6.67 -13.04 7.41
C THR A 30 -6.48 -13.86 8.69
N SER A 31 -5.63 -14.90 8.66
CA SER A 31 -5.32 -15.73 9.83
C SER A 31 -4.61 -14.98 10.96
N LEU A 32 -4.03 -13.80 10.71
CA LEU A 32 -3.40 -12.97 11.72
C LEU A 32 -4.39 -12.08 12.49
N LEU A 33 -5.60 -11.87 11.96
CA LEU A 33 -6.65 -11.13 12.66
C LEU A 33 -7.14 -11.93 13.86
N SER A 34 -7.33 -11.22 14.98
CA SER A 34 -7.88 -11.80 16.19
C SER A 34 -9.27 -11.25 16.46
N ASN A 35 -10.09 -12.06 17.13
CA ASN A 35 -11.32 -11.63 17.80
C ASN A 35 -11.09 -11.31 19.28
N LYS A 36 -9.84 -11.27 19.74
CA LYS A 36 -9.41 -10.92 21.10
C LYS A 36 -8.42 -9.75 21.08
N GLY A 37 -8.59 -8.84 20.13
CA GLY A 37 -7.83 -7.60 20.06
C GLY A 37 -8.03 -6.74 21.31
N THR A 38 -7.05 -5.88 21.57
CA THR A 38 -7.00 -5.00 22.72
C THR A 38 -6.91 -3.55 22.27
N MET A 39 -7.75 -2.70 22.84
CA MET A 39 -7.59 -1.24 22.79
C MET A 39 -6.94 -0.81 24.10
N PHE A 40 -5.72 -0.28 24.03
CA PHE A 40 -4.94 0.10 25.21
C PHE A 40 -5.25 1.53 25.66
N SER A 41 -5.49 2.42 24.70
CA SER A 41 -5.91 3.80 24.96
C SER A 41 -6.69 4.34 23.77
N ASN A 42 -7.62 5.26 24.03
CA ASN A 42 -8.37 5.95 23.00
C ASN A 42 -8.69 7.36 23.50
N THR A 43 -8.14 8.34 22.80
CA THR A 43 -8.38 9.77 23.01
C THR A 43 -8.99 10.42 21.77
N LEU A 44 -9.41 9.61 20.79
CA LEU A 44 -9.99 10.10 19.56
C LEU A 44 -11.24 10.91 19.86
N SER A 45 -11.21 12.18 19.45
CA SER A 45 -12.35 13.07 19.48
C SER A 45 -12.75 13.38 18.04
N PRO A 46 -14.03 13.23 17.69
CA PRO A 46 -14.49 13.61 16.38
C PRO A 46 -14.33 15.12 16.15
N GLU A 47 -13.94 15.48 14.93
CA GLU A 47 -13.75 16.83 14.44
C GLU A 47 -14.44 16.95 13.06
N MET A 48 -15.25 17.99 12.88
CA MET A 48 -15.87 18.26 11.59
C MET A 48 -14.79 18.81 10.65
N ALA A 49 -14.55 18.14 9.54
CA ALA A 49 -13.74 18.72 8.49
C ALA A 49 -14.49 19.93 7.90
N GLU A 50 -13.99 21.15 8.11
CA GLU A 50 -14.69 22.41 7.77
C GLU A 50 -15.18 22.49 6.31
N GLU A 51 -14.51 21.79 5.40
CA GLU A 51 -14.80 21.77 3.97
C GLU A 51 -15.50 20.48 3.48
N ARG A 52 -15.75 19.51 4.36
CA ARG A 52 -16.23 18.18 3.97
C ARG A 52 -17.42 17.74 4.81
N TYR A 53 -18.36 17.04 4.18
CA TYR A 53 -19.46 16.35 4.86
C TYR A 53 -18.97 15.04 5.53
N SER A 54 -17.82 15.09 6.20
CA SER A 54 -17.18 13.95 6.87
C SER A 54 -16.68 14.34 8.25
N VAL A 55 -16.71 13.38 9.17
CA VAL A 55 -16.13 13.50 10.52
C VAL A 55 -14.75 12.85 10.49
N ASP A 56 -13.73 13.66 10.70
CA ASP A 56 -12.38 13.18 10.98
C ASP A 56 -12.24 13.01 12.50
N PHE A 57 -11.19 12.35 12.96
CA PHE A 57 -10.92 12.12 14.38
C PHE A 57 -9.51 12.58 14.69
N ASP A 58 -9.40 13.56 15.58
CA ASP A 58 -8.12 13.97 16.15
C ASP A 58 -7.87 13.27 17.49
N GLY A 59 -6.61 13.20 17.90
CA GLY A 59 -6.16 12.47 19.08
C GLY A 59 -5.44 11.19 18.74
N GLU A 60 -5.16 10.39 19.77
CA GLU A 60 -4.40 9.15 19.67
C GLU A 60 -5.24 7.93 20.07
N VAL A 61 -5.06 6.84 19.33
CA VAL A 61 -5.58 5.53 19.70
C VAL A 61 -4.49 4.48 19.62
N GLU A 62 -4.44 3.63 20.63
CA GLU A 62 -3.52 2.52 20.70
C GLU A 62 -4.28 1.20 20.71
N LEU A 63 -4.04 0.36 19.71
CA LEU A 63 -4.78 -0.88 19.52
C LEU A 63 -3.99 -1.96 18.81
N THR A 64 -4.51 -3.19 18.86
CA THR A 64 -4.00 -4.32 18.09
C THR A 64 -4.72 -4.54 16.77
N GLY A 65 -3.99 -5.09 15.80
CA GLY A 65 -4.51 -5.49 14.50
C GLY A 65 -3.41 -6.09 13.63
N VAL A 66 -3.62 -6.08 12.32
CA VAL A 66 -2.69 -6.58 11.31
C VAL A 66 -2.22 -5.42 10.44
N LEU A 67 -0.92 -5.19 10.38
CA LEU A 67 -0.31 -4.26 9.43
C LEU A 67 0.16 -5.07 8.22
N GLU A 68 -0.40 -4.79 7.04
CA GLU A 68 -0.09 -5.51 5.80
C GLU A 68 0.39 -4.53 4.72
N MET A 69 1.48 -4.90 4.05
CA MET A 69 1.90 -4.29 2.79
C MET A 69 1.46 -5.22 1.67
N ALA A 70 0.59 -4.73 0.80
CA ALA A 70 0.15 -5.45 -0.39
C ALA A 70 0.38 -4.59 -1.62
N TYR A 71 0.69 -5.24 -2.74
CA TYR A 71 0.79 -4.56 -4.01
C TYR A 71 -0.60 -4.41 -4.61
N GLU A 72 -1.00 -3.16 -4.88
CA GLU A 72 -2.24 -2.85 -5.57
C GLU A 72 -1.97 -2.73 -7.07
N PHE A 73 -2.31 -3.79 -7.82
CA PHE A 73 -2.03 -3.90 -9.25
C PHE A 73 -2.63 -2.76 -10.09
N ASN A 74 -3.81 -2.26 -9.69
CA ASN A 74 -4.50 -1.19 -10.40
C ASN A 74 -3.84 0.18 -10.20
N GLN A 75 -3.20 0.42 -9.05
CA GLN A 75 -2.53 1.70 -8.74
C GLN A 75 -1.02 1.65 -8.99
N GLY A 76 -0.47 0.46 -9.26
CA GLY A 76 0.97 0.27 -9.41
C GLY A 76 1.76 0.61 -8.14
N ALA A 77 1.12 0.55 -6.97
CA ALA A 77 1.66 1.03 -5.71
C ALA A 77 1.57 -0.03 -4.61
N TRP A 78 2.57 -0.02 -3.73
CA TRP A 78 2.55 -0.79 -2.50
C TRP A 78 1.90 0.05 -1.42
N ASN A 79 0.74 -0.41 -0.95
CA ASN A 79 0.01 0.27 0.10
C ASN A 79 0.20 -0.48 1.41
N TRP A 80 0.56 0.27 2.45
CA TRP A 80 0.49 -0.21 3.81
C TRP A 80 -0.93 0.05 4.32
N VAL A 81 -1.55 -1.01 4.82
CA VAL A 81 -2.90 -0.97 5.33
C VAL A 81 -2.91 -1.65 6.69
N PHE A 82 -3.48 -0.96 7.67
CA PHE A 82 -3.70 -1.52 8.99
C PHE A 82 -5.14 -1.99 9.13
N TYR A 83 -5.33 -3.23 9.56
CA TYR A 83 -6.61 -3.87 9.79
C TYR A 83 -6.78 -4.09 11.29
N PRO A 84 -7.56 -3.24 11.97
CA PRO A 84 -7.91 -3.42 13.37
C PRO A 84 -8.54 -4.79 13.63
N ASP A 85 -8.27 -5.35 14.82
CA ASP A 85 -8.88 -6.62 15.23
C ASP A 85 -10.40 -6.56 15.26
N SER A 86 -11.02 -7.71 15.02
CA SER A 86 -12.43 -7.75 14.61
C SER A 86 -13.42 -7.44 15.73
N ASN A 87 -13.01 -7.59 16.99
CA ASN A 87 -13.79 -7.29 18.18
C ASN A 87 -13.65 -5.85 18.67
N LEU A 88 -12.80 -5.04 18.04
CA LEU A 88 -12.60 -3.65 18.43
C LEU A 88 -13.66 -2.78 17.76
N GLU A 89 -14.34 -1.97 18.58
CA GLU A 89 -15.27 -0.93 18.13
C GLU A 89 -14.50 0.39 18.10
N LEU A 90 -13.86 0.72 16.98
CA LEU A 90 -13.44 2.11 16.75
C LEU A 90 -14.55 2.84 15.98
N PRO A 91 -14.59 4.18 16.05
CA PRO A 91 -15.45 4.97 15.19
C PRO A 91 -14.95 4.89 13.74
N PHE A 92 -15.26 3.78 13.07
CA PHE A 92 -14.60 3.38 11.84
C PHE A 92 -15.18 4.10 10.63
N SER A 93 -16.49 4.27 10.55
CA SER A 93 -17.08 5.03 9.45
C SER A 93 -18.33 5.69 9.93
N PHE A 94 -18.45 6.95 9.56
CA PHE A 94 -19.64 7.72 9.77
C PHE A 94 -20.08 8.26 8.41
N ASP A 95 -21.24 7.77 7.94
CA ASP A 95 -21.95 8.38 6.82
C ASP A 95 -23.15 9.14 7.39
N PRO A 96 -23.12 10.48 7.38
CA PRO A 96 -24.22 11.28 7.90
C PRO A 96 -25.53 11.04 7.19
N TYR A 97 -25.51 10.76 5.89
CA TYR A 97 -26.71 10.49 5.13
C TYR A 97 -27.38 9.18 5.58
N LYS A 98 -26.59 8.17 5.96
CA LYS A 98 -27.13 6.92 6.54
C LYS A 98 -27.74 7.11 7.94
N GLN A 99 -27.39 8.18 8.65
CA GLN A 99 -28.02 8.56 9.91
C GLN A 99 -29.16 9.58 9.73
N GLY A 100 -29.57 9.83 8.49
CA GLY A 100 -30.64 10.77 8.17
C GLY A 100 -30.26 12.24 8.37
N VAL A 101 -28.95 12.54 8.39
CA VAL A 101 -28.41 13.89 8.53
C VAL A 101 -28.03 14.42 7.15
N TYR A 102 -28.74 15.45 6.71
CA TYR A 102 -28.56 16.03 5.38
C TYR A 102 -27.97 17.45 5.46
N ASN A 103 -27.31 17.88 4.39
CA ASN A 103 -26.62 19.16 4.15
C ASN A 103 -26.82 20.30 5.18
N GLU A 104 -28.04 20.77 5.42
CA GLU A 104 -28.32 21.89 6.34
C GLU A 104 -28.23 21.51 7.83
N GLN A 105 -28.56 20.26 8.15
CA GLN A 105 -28.50 19.70 9.50
C GLN A 105 -27.07 19.36 9.92
N LEU A 106 -26.18 19.07 8.95
CA LEU A 106 -24.78 18.71 9.22
C LEU A 106 -24.03 19.74 10.06
N LYS A 107 -24.29 21.04 9.85
CA LYS A 107 -23.65 22.12 10.62
C LYS A 107 -24.14 22.20 12.08
N GLN A 108 -25.32 21.65 12.36
CA GLN A 108 -25.98 21.70 13.68
C GLN A 108 -26.03 20.34 14.36
N TRP A 109 -25.55 19.31 13.68
CA TRP A 109 -25.68 17.94 14.12
C TRP A 109 -24.62 17.61 15.16
N ASP A 110 -25.08 17.03 16.28
CA ASP A 110 -24.23 16.64 17.41
C ASP A 110 -23.57 15.28 17.12
N TYR A 111 -22.52 15.32 16.31
CA TYR A 111 -21.73 14.14 15.92
C TYR A 111 -21.16 13.36 17.11
N LYS A 112 -21.10 13.95 18.31
CA LYS A 112 -20.64 13.31 19.55
C LYS A 112 -21.61 12.24 20.08
N LYS A 113 -22.84 12.22 19.57
CA LYS A 113 -23.88 11.21 19.88
C LYS A 113 -24.12 10.23 18.73
N ALA A 114 -23.32 10.30 17.67
CA ALA A 114 -23.46 9.44 16.51
C ALA A 114 -23.21 7.97 16.88
N SER A 115 -24.02 7.08 16.32
CA SER A 115 -23.84 5.65 16.52
C SER A 115 -22.88 5.11 15.47
N PHE A 116 -21.69 4.69 15.87
CA PHE A 116 -20.67 4.16 14.95
C PHE A 116 -20.88 2.65 14.70
N ASN A 117 -22.08 2.28 14.25
CA ASN A 117 -22.53 0.88 14.26
C ASN A 117 -22.14 0.09 13.01
N GLU A 118 -21.75 0.77 11.94
CA GLU A 118 -21.26 0.10 10.74
C GLU A 118 -19.76 -0.09 10.86
N LYS A 119 -19.38 -1.30 11.26
CA LYS A 119 -18.02 -1.77 11.04
C LYS A 119 -17.81 -1.87 9.54
N THR A 120 -17.16 -0.87 8.99
CA THR A 120 -16.64 -0.94 7.64
C THR A 120 -15.56 -2.03 7.63
N ASN A 121 -15.72 -3.06 6.77
CA ASN A 121 -14.73 -4.12 6.46
C ASN A 121 -13.42 -3.59 5.82
N PHE A 122 -13.03 -2.35 6.10
CA PHE A 122 -12.04 -1.59 5.37
C PHE A 122 -10.86 -1.32 6.30
N GLY A 123 -9.66 -1.64 5.85
CA GLY A 123 -8.43 -1.26 6.54
C GLY A 123 -8.17 0.24 6.48
N VAL A 124 -7.24 0.69 7.31
CA VAL A 124 -6.76 2.08 7.42
C VAL A 124 -5.51 2.19 6.57
N LEU A 125 -5.55 3.00 5.51
CA LEU A 125 -4.36 3.31 4.73
C LEU A 125 -3.40 4.14 5.58
N VAL A 126 -2.12 3.79 5.57
CA VAL A 126 -1.10 4.47 6.38
C VAL A 126 0.03 5.01 5.51
N GLY A 127 0.54 6.18 5.88
CA GLY A 127 1.56 6.87 5.12
C GLY A 127 2.85 6.05 5.01
N ILE A 128 3.34 5.87 3.77
CA ILE A 128 4.54 5.09 3.48
C ILE A 128 5.79 5.65 4.20
N ASP A 129 5.94 6.97 4.24
CA ASP A 129 7.09 7.65 4.86
C ASP A 129 7.15 7.45 6.38
N GLU A 130 5.99 7.35 7.04
CA GLU A 130 5.88 7.13 8.48
C GLU A 130 6.25 5.70 8.83
N ILE A 131 5.72 4.77 8.05
CA ILE A 131 6.00 3.35 8.16
C ILE A 131 7.50 3.07 8.00
N TYR A 132 8.16 3.64 7.00
CA TYR A 132 9.60 3.42 6.80
C TYR A 132 10.48 4.02 7.91
N ARG A 133 10.00 5.01 8.65
CA ARG A 133 10.72 5.57 9.81
C ARG A 133 10.58 4.73 11.07
N ILE A 134 9.49 3.95 11.20
CA ILE A 134 9.07 3.33 12.46
C ILE A 134 9.17 1.80 12.43
N LEU A 135 9.03 1.16 11.26
CA LEU A 135 9.17 -0.28 11.15
C LEU A 135 10.58 -0.73 11.60
N PRO A 136 10.72 -1.83 12.34
CA PRO A 136 12.00 -2.50 12.51
C PRO A 136 12.65 -2.76 11.14
N TYR A 137 13.97 -2.63 11.02
CA TYR A 137 14.71 -2.80 9.75
C TYR A 137 14.41 -4.13 9.03
N ASP A 138 14.03 -5.18 9.78
CA ASP A 138 13.66 -6.49 9.24
C ASP A 138 12.28 -6.51 8.56
N LEU A 139 11.41 -5.53 8.86
CA LEU A 139 10.13 -5.27 8.18
C LEU A 139 10.24 -4.17 7.12
N GLN A 140 11.32 -3.39 7.12
CA GLN A 140 11.60 -2.37 6.13
C GLN A 140 12.16 -3.00 4.83
N ALA A 141 11.29 -3.31 3.87
CA ALA A 141 11.64 -3.44 2.44
C ALA A 141 12.75 -4.44 2.01
N LYS A 142 13.34 -5.26 2.90
CA LYS A 142 14.33 -6.27 2.49
C LYS A 142 13.72 -7.38 1.66
N GLU A 143 12.45 -7.70 1.87
CA GLU A 143 11.74 -8.76 1.15
C GLU A 143 10.54 -8.18 0.42
N ILE A 144 10.80 -7.41 -0.63
CA ILE A 144 9.75 -7.15 -1.62
C ILE A 144 9.48 -8.47 -2.34
N ILE A 145 8.34 -9.07 -2.04
CA ILE A 145 7.84 -10.30 -2.69
C ILE A 145 6.78 -9.94 -3.73
N PHE A 146 6.44 -10.86 -4.61
CA PHE A 146 5.21 -10.72 -5.40
C PHE A 146 4.04 -11.29 -4.61
N GLY A 147 3.40 -10.44 -3.80
CA GLY A 147 2.45 -10.89 -2.78
C GLY A 147 2.13 -9.81 -1.76
N ALA A 148 1.74 -10.25 -0.57
CA ALA A 148 1.52 -9.40 0.59
C ALA A 148 2.36 -9.86 1.79
N VAL A 149 2.95 -8.91 2.51
CA VAL A 149 3.67 -9.15 3.76
C VAL A 149 2.90 -8.54 4.91
N ALA A 150 2.66 -9.30 5.97
CA ALA A 150 1.85 -8.85 7.09
C ALA A 150 2.50 -9.19 8.43
N VAL A 151 2.17 -8.39 9.43
CA VAL A 151 2.58 -8.64 10.81
C VAL A 151 1.43 -8.26 11.74
N ARG A 152 1.20 -9.09 12.76
CA ARG A 152 0.32 -8.69 13.86
C ARG A 152 1.03 -7.61 14.66
N ALA A 153 0.37 -6.49 14.89
CA ALA A 153 0.99 -5.34 15.51
C ALA A 153 0.08 -4.71 16.57
N GLN A 154 0.72 -4.14 17.59
CA GLN A 154 0.18 -3.06 18.39
C GLN A 154 0.64 -1.75 17.75
N VAL A 155 -0.29 -0.87 17.45
CA VAL A 155 -0.02 0.42 16.80
C VAL A 155 -0.62 1.56 17.59
N VAL A 156 0.09 2.68 17.59
CA VAL A 156 -0.44 3.97 18.03
C VAL A 156 -0.70 4.80 16.79
N PHE A 157 -1.95 5.12 16.55
CA PHE A 157 -2.35 6.10 15.55
C PHE A 157 -2.47 7.48 16.19
N ASN A 158 -2.11 8.50 15.42
CA ASN A 158 -2.55 9.87 15.64
C ASN A 158 -3.32 10.32 14.40
N TYR A 159 -4.46 10.99 14.59
CA TYR A 159 -5.36 11.38 13.51
C TYR A 159 -5.89 10.19 12.67
N TYR A 160 -7.20 10.15 12.51
CA TYR A 160 -7.90 9.11 11.76
C TYR A 160 -9.05 9.76 11.00
N GLY A 161 -9.01 9.77 9.67
CA GLY A 161 -9.98 10.51 8.87
C GLY A 161 -10.20 9.93 7.48
N PHE A 162 -11.07 10.56 6.70
CA PHE A 162 -11.33 10.18 5.32
C PHE A 162 -10.53 11.05 4.35
N ASP A 163 -9.86 10.45 3.37
CA ASP A 163 -9.28 11.18 2.24
C ASP A 163 -10.37 11.40 1.17
N GLY A 164 -10.84 12.65 1.09
CA GLY A 164 -11.89 13.08 0.16
C GLY A 164 -11.37 13.57 -1.20
N LYS A 165 -10.06 13.51 -1.46
CA LYS A 165 -9.51 13.81 -2.79
C LYS A 165 -9.63 12.66 -3.78
N LYS A 166 -10.09 11.50 -3.30
CA LYS A 166 -10.33 10.30 -4.08
C LYS A 166 -11.83 10.13 -4.27
N ASP A 167 -12.23 9.55 -5.41
CA ASP A 167 -13.63 9.29 -5.76
C ASP A 167 -14.37 8.38 -4.75
N PHE A 168 -13.64 7.78 -3.80
CA PHE A 168 -14.16 6.96 -2.71
C PHE A 168 -13.51 7.33 -1.37
N PRO A 169 -14.26 7.31 -0.26
CA PRO A 169 -13.75 7.62 1.06
C PRO A 169 -12.76 6.55 1.53
N ILE A 170 -11.46 6.81 1.40
CA ILE A 170 -10.41 5.94 1.96
C ILE A 170 -10.04 6.46 3.35
N LYS A 171 -10.00 5.57 4.34
CA LYS A 171 -9.54 5.95 5.69
C LYS A 171 -8.04 6.09 5.70
N VAL A 172 -7.56 7.21 6.21
CA VAL A 172 -6.13 7.47 6.40
C VAL A 172 -5.87 7.66 7.88
N GLY A 173 -4.80 7.04 8.37
CA GLY A 173 -4.30 7.25 9.72
C GLY A 173 -2.80 7.46 9.71
N HIS A 174 -2.30 8.27 10.64
CA HIS A 174 -0.86 8.44 10.81
C HIS A 174 -0.37 7.51 11.90
N ILE A 175 0.69 6.74 11.61
CA ILE A 175 1.25 5.83 12.60
C ILE A 175 2.37 6.54 13.35
N LYS A 176 2.23 6.60 14.67
CA LYS A 176 3.23 7.16 15.58
C LYS A 176 4.18 6.10 16.13
N LYS A 177 3.67 4.89 16.40
CA LYS A 177 4.44 3.77 16.96
C LYS A 177 3.91 2.42 16.47
N ILE A 178 4.82 1.47 16.30
CA ILE A 178 4.50 0.09 15.94
C ILE A 178 5.31 -0.85 16.84
N LYS A 179 4.64 -1.88 17.35
CA LYS A 179 5.27 -3.01 18.01
C LYS A 179 4.75 -4.30 17.37
N ALA A 180 5.64 -5.06 16.75
CA ALA A 180 5.31 -6.38 16.23
C ALA A 180 4.96 -7.34 17.38
N LEU A 181 3.88 -8.10 17.22
CA LEU A 181 3.36 -9.08 18.16
C LEU A 181 3.45 -10.52 17.62
N SER A 182 3.80 -10.68 16.34
CA SER A 182 4.02 -11.97 15.68
C SER A 182 5.24 -11.91 14.78
N PRO A 183 5.77 -13.07 14.34
CA PRO A 183 6.61 -13.14 13.15
C PRO A 183 5.90 -12.58 11.91
N ILE A 184 6.69 -12.27 10.88
CA ILE A 184 6.20 -11.84 9.57
C ILE A 184 5.50 -13.01 8.89
N SER A 185 4.30 -12.76 8.36
CA SER A 185 3.59 -13.67 7.47
C SER A 185 3.72 -13.19 6.02
N LYS A 186 3.81 -14.16 5.10
CA LYS A 186 3.91 -13.91 3.66
C LYS A 186 2.77 -14.63 2.96
N HIS A 187 2.05 -13.89 2.14
CA HIS A 187 1.11 -14.43 1.17
C HIS A 187 1.66 -14.17 -0.23
N TYR A 188 1.76 -15.21 -1.06
CA TYR A 188 2.24 -15.08 -2.43
C TYR A 188 1.08 -15.14 -3.39
N TYR A 189 1.01 -14.20 -4.33
CA TYR A 189 -0.03 -14.19 -5.34
C TYR A 189 0.16 -15.33 -6.34
N GLU A 190 -0.95 -15.83 -6.89
CA GLU A 190 -0.92 -16.74 -8.03
C GLU A 190 -0.55 -15.98 -9.31
N ILE A 191 0.20 -16.63 -10.20
CA ILE A 191 0.70 -16.02 -11.44
C ILE A 191 -0.42 -15.62 -12.41
N GLY A 192 -1.58 -16.28 -12.33
CA GLY A 192 -2.73 -16.05 -13.21
C GLY A 192 -3.33 -14.63 -13.14
N ILE A 193 -2.91 -13.82 -12.15
CA ILE A 193 -3.43 -12.47 -11.91
C ILE A 193 -2.74 -11.42 -12.82
N ALA A 194 -1.53 -11.68 -13.34
CA ALA A 194 -0.69 -10.68 -14.00
C ALA A 194 -0.36 -10.80 -15.52
N PRO A 195 -1.02 -11.63 -16.37
CA PRO A 195 -0.64 -11.73 -17.79
C PRO A 195 -0.68 -10.40 -18.55
N HIS A 196 -1.63 -9.53 -18.22
CA HIS A 196 -1.81 -8.22 -18.86
C HIS A 196 -0.72 -7.19 -18.50
N LEU A 197 0.17 -7.53 -17.58
CA LEU A 197 1.20 -6.63 -17.05
C LEU A 197 2.63 -7.01 -17.50
N GLN A 198 2.75 -8.04 -18.34
CA GLN A 198 4.01 -8.50 -18.91
C GLN A 198 4.73 -7.39 -19.69
N GLN A 199 6.03 -7.25 -19.47
CA GLN A 199 6.92 -6.45 -20.31
C GLN A 199 7.50 -7.34 -21.42
N PHE A 200 7.48 -6.83 -22.65
CA PHE A 200 8.03 -7.54 -23.80
C PHE A 200 9.51 -7.18 -24.03
N PRO A 201 10.33 -8.13 -24.48
CA PRO A 201 11.73 -7.86 -24.81
C PRO A 201 11.84 -6.95 -26.04
N LYS A 202 12.67 -5.91 -25.94
CA LYS A 202 13.04 -5.00 -27.05
C LYS A 202 14.46 -5.23 -27.57
N THR A 203 15.30 -5.92 -26.78
CA THR A 203 16.68 -6.21 -27.18
C THR A 203 16.76 -7.09 -28.44
N LYS A 204 17.87 -6.93 -29.19
CA LYS A 204 18.26 -7.85 -30.27
C LYS A 204 19.07 -9.04 -29.76
N ASP A 205 19.53 -8.98 -28.51
CA ASP A 205 20.29 -10.07 -27.88
C ASP A 205 19.39 -11.28 -27.63
N SER A 206 19.99 -12.47 -27.55
CA SER A 206 19.26 -13.70 -27.21
C SER A 206 18.85 -13.78 -25.74
N TYR A 207 19.42 -12.92 -24.89
CA TYR A 207 19.18 -12.92 -23.46
C TYR A 207 19.17 -11.51 -22.87
N ILE A 208 18.57 -11.39 -21.69
CA ILE A 208 18.56 -10.18 -20.86
C ILE A 208 19.21 -10.53 -19.52
N ASN A 209 20.13 -9.68 -19.05
CA ASN A 209 20.71 -9.84 -17.72
C ASN A 209 19.78 -9.22 -16.68
N LEU A 210 19.26 -10.03 -15.76
CA LEU A 210 18.67 -9.55 -14.53
C LEU A 210 19.80 -9.24 -13.54
N ARG A 211 19.77 -8.05 -12.97
CA ARG A 211 20.84 -7.59 -12.09
C ARG A 211 20.35 -7.27 -10.69
N GLY A 212 21.26 -7.32 -9.72
CA GLY A 212 21.07 -6.73 -8.41
C GLY A 212 20.94 -5.20 -8.48
N GLU A 213 20.82 -4.56 -7.31
CA GLU A 213 20.63 -3.11 -7.23
C GLU A 213 21.78 -2.34 -7.88
N PRO A 214 21.51 -1.44 -8.83
CA PRO A 214 22.53 -0.60 -9.45
C PRO A 214 23.08 0.43 -8.46
N LYS A 215 24.36 0.77 -8.60
CA LYS A 215 25.10 1.68 -7.71
C LYS A 215 25.27 3.06 -8.35
N ASN A 216 25.59 4.06 -7.52
CA ASN A 216 25.84 5.45 -7.94
C ASN A 216 24.67 6.03 -8.75
N ASP A 217 23.45 5.99 -8.18
CA ASP A 217 22.22 6.50 -8.80
C ASP A 217 21.95 5.94 -10.21
N GLY A 218 22.30 4.66 -10.43
CA GLY A 218 22.07 3.98 -11.71
C GLY A 218 23.24 4.05 -12.69
N LYS A 219 24.33 4.78 -12.37
CA LYS A 219 25.50 4.91 -13.26
C LYS A 219 26.35 3.65 -13.34
N LYS A 220 26.27 2.77 -12.33
CA LYS A 220 26.99 1.50 -12.31
C LYS A 220 26.00 0.34 -12.21
N ALA A 221 26.03 -0.54 -13.22
CA ALA A 221 25.21 -1.75 -13.24
C ALA A 221 25.45 -2.61 -11.99
N GLY A 222 24.37 -3.20 -11.48
CA GLY A 222 24.46 -4.24 -10.45
C GLY A 222 25.10 -5.53 -10.98
N GLU A 223 25.43 -6.43 -10.06
CA GLU A 223 25.90 -7.78 -10.42
C GLU A 223 24.80 -8.56 -11.15
N ILE A 224 25.20 -9.49 -12.03
CA ILE A 224 24.24 -10.36 -12.72
C ILE A 224 23.75 -11.40 -11.72
N ILE A 225 22.44 -11.47 -11.49
CA ILE A 225 21.81 -12.43 -10.59
C ILE A 225 21.03 -13.52 -11.34
N ALA A 226 20.61 -13.24 -12.58
CA ALA A 226 20.06 -14.24 -13.49
C ALA A 226 20.22 -13.81 -14.96
N GLN A 227 20.19 -14.80 -15.86
CA GLN A 227 20.05 -14.57 -17.30
C GLN A 227 18.70 -15.06 -17.77
N ILE A 228 17.93 -14.16 -18.38
CA ILE A 228 16.60 -14.42 -18.90
C ILE A 228 16.75 -14.67 -20.40
N GLN A 229 16.43 -15.86 -20.87
CA GLN A 229 16.41 -16.11 -22.31
C GLN A 229 15.21 -15.40 -22.94
N VAL A 230 15.44 -14.64 -24.00
CA VAL A 230 14.37 -13.91 -24.70
C VAL A 230 13.30 -14.87 -25.23
N GLU A 231 13.72 -16.08 -25.62
CA GLU A 231 12.83 -17.15 -26.06
C GLU A 231 11.86 -17.61 -24.94
N ASP A 232 12.30 -17.60 -23.69
CA ASP A 232 11.44 -18.02 -22.57
C ASP A 232 10.32 -17.00 -22.33
N LEU A 233 10.61 -15.71 -22.53
CA LEU A 233 9.63 -14.61 -22.45
C LEU A 233 8.62 -14.62 -23.61
N LYS A 234 9.01 -15.15 -24.78
CA LYS A 234 8.15 -15.20 -25.97
C LYS A 234 7.27 -16.45 -25.98
N ASN A 235 7.85 -17.61 -25.62
CA ASN A 235 7.27 -18.91 -25.97
C ASN A 235 7.16 -19.90 -24.80
N LYS A 236 7.59 -19.56 -23.58
CA LYS A 236 7.59 -20.52 -22.45
C LYS A 236 6.97 -20.00 -21.15
N ASN A 237 5.93 -19.15 -21.25
CA ASN A 237 5.19 -18.59 -20.12
C ASN A 237 6.05 -17.86 -19.07
N ALA A 238 7.30 -17.53 -19.39
CA ALA A 238 8.07 -16.63 -18.54
C ALA A 238 7.61 -15.20 -18.80
N PHE A 239 7.67 -14.37 -17.77
CA PHE A 239 7.33 -12.96 -17.93
C PHE A 239 8.11 -12.09 -16.96
N VAL A 240 8.26 -10.83 -17.34
CA VAL A 240 8.84 -9.78 -16.52
C VAL A 240 7.74 -8.82 -16.15
N TYR A 241 7.63 -8.51 -14.86
CA TYR A 241 6.72 -7.51 -14.35
C TYR A 241 7.49 -6.29 -13.86
N TYR A 242 7.24 -5.12 -14.46
CA TYR A 242 7.83 -3.87 -14.01
C TYR A 242 7.09 -3.31 -12.80
N MET A 243 7.86 -3.01 -11.75
CA MET A 243 7.35 -2.31 -10.56
C MET A 243 7.33 -0.81 -10.83
N TRP A 244 6.16 -0.29 -11.17
CA TRP A 244 5.96 1.13 -11.47
C TRP A 244 6.49 2.05 -10.37
N GLY A 245 7.13 3.16 -10.78
CA GLY A 245 7.67 4.17 -9.88
C GLY A 245 8.94 3.78 -9.11
N ARG A 246 9.50 2.58 -9.35
CA ARG A 246 10.73 2.11 -8.67
C ARG A 246 11.88 1.89 -9.64
N SER A 247 12.29 2.93 -10.36
CA SER A 247 13.53 2.92 -11.15
C SER A 247 14.69 3.60 -10.43
N ILE A 248 15.92 3.23 -10.80
CA ILE A 248 17.14 3.92 -10.39
C ILE A 248 17.87 4.33 -11.67
N GLY A 249 17.76 5.60 -12.05
CA GLY A 249 18.16 6.05 -13.39
C GLY A 249 17.39 5.28 -14.48
N GLU A 250 18.11 4.67 -15.41
CA GLU A 250 17.54 3.87 -16.51
C GLU A 250 17.28 2.40 -16.13
N TRP A 251 17.51 2.02 -14.87
CA TRP A 251 17.29 0.66 -14.39
C TRP A 251 15.89 0.50 -13.81
N LEU A 252 15.11 -0.37 -14.43
CA LEU A 252 13.74 -0.71 -14.03
C LEU A 252 13.78 -1.83 -13.01
N ARG A 253 13.19 -1.63 -11.82
CA ARG A 253 13.01 -2.72 -10.85
C ARG A 253 11.89 -3.63 -11.32
N VAL A 254 12.16 -4.93 -11.38
CA VAL A 254 11.24 -5.91 -11.95
C VAL A 254 11.15 -7.17 -11.09
N PHE A 255 10.02 -7.87 -11.20
CA PHE A 255 9.92 -9.29 -10.88
C PHE A 255 10.07 -10.09 -12.17
N TYR A 256 10.99 -11.04 -12.18
CA TYR A 256 11.11 -12.05 -13.24
C TYR A 256 10.50 -13.36 -12.78
N PHE A 257 9.62 -13.93 -13.59
CA PHE A 257 9.01 -15.22 -13.38
C PHE A 257 9.58 -16.22 -14.39
N PRO A 258 10.39 -17.19 -13.97
CA PRO A 258 10.88 -18.23 -14.87
C PRO A 258 9.75 -19.11 -15.40
N PRO A 259 9.96 -19.87 -16.50
CA PRO A 259 8.95 -20.78 -17.07
C PRO A 259 8.32 -21.76 -16.08
N SER A 260 9.08 -22.15 -15.05
CA SER A 260 8.64 -23.08 -14.02
C SER A 260 7.91 -22.43 -12.84
N ALA A 261 7.77 -21.11 -12.84
CA ALA A 261 7.14 -20.38 -11.75
C ALA A 261 5.65 -20.76 -11.65
N LYS A 262 5.19 -21.01 -10.43
CA LYS A 262 3.78 -21.35 -10.12
C LYS A 262 3.09 -20.26 -9.30
N SER A 263 3.87 -19.49 -8.55
CA SER A 263 3.37 -18.40 -7.71
C SER A 263 4.40 -17.28 -7.60
N GLY A 264 4.02 -16.18 -6.96
CA GLY A 264 4.92 -15.09 -6.58
C GLY A 264 6.11 -15.52 -5.71
N LYS A 265 6.07 -16.71 -5.10
CA LYS A 265 7.19 -17.29 -4.36
C LYS A 265 8.40 -17.58 -5.26
N ASP A 266 8.14 -17.89 -6.52
CA ASP A 266 9.15 -18.28 -7.50
C ASP A 266 9.72 -17.07 -8.26
N ALA A 267 9.22 -15.87 -7.96
CA ALA A 267 9.64 -14.63 -8.60
C ALA A 267 11.05 -14.23 -8.15
N ILE A 268 11.88 -13.80 -9.09
CA ILE A 268 13.21 -13.26 -8.85
C ILE A 268 13.13 -11.74 -8.96
N LEU A 269 13.39 -11.05 -7.85
CA LEU A 269 13.46 -9.59 -7.82
C LEU A 269 14.81 -9.13 -8.36
N GLY A 270 14.80 -8.15 -9.26
CA GLY A 270 16.04 -7.53 -9.76
C GLY A 270 15.79 -6.28 -10.58
N TYR A 271 16.79 -5.92 -11.38
CA TYR A 271 16.79 -4.75 -12.24
C TYR A 271 17.14 -5.13 -13.67
N ILE A 272 16.42 -4.56 -14.62
CA ILE A 272 16.68 -4.65 -16.07
C ILE A 272 16.83 -3.24 -16.62
N HIS A 273 17.77 -3.05 -17.54
CA HIS A 273 17.95 -1.74 -18.18
C HIS A 273 16.77 -1.44 -19.11
N SER A 274 16.26 -0.22 -19.10
CA SER A 274 15.09 0.21 -19.89
C SER A 274 15.27 0.06 -21.41
N SER A 275 16.51 -0.05 -21.89
CA SER A 275 16.79 -0.33 -23.31
C SER A 275 16.49 -1.78 -23.73
N GLN A 276 16.36 -2.72 -22.78
CA GLN A 276 16.24 -4.16 -23.07
C GLN A 276 14.80 -4.66 -23.10
N ILE A 277 13.87 -3.95 -22.45
CA ILE A 277 12.45 -4.29 -22.39
C ILE A 277 11.61 -3.07 -22.77
N GLU A 278 10.42 -3.31 -23.30
CA GLU A 278 9.44 -2.25 -23.47
C GLU A 278 9.05 -1.71 -22.08
N SER A 279 8.95 -0.38 -21.96
CA SER A 279 8.24 0.23 -20.84
C SER A 279 6.79 0.39 -21.29
N ASN A 280 5.85 -0.41 -20.77
CA ASN A 280 4.45 -0.08 -20.96
C ASN A 280 4.25 1.33 -20.40
N LYS A 281 3.97 2.33 -21.24
CA LYS A 281 3.26 3.52 -20.79
C LYS A 281 1.80 3.12 -20.87
N GLN A 282 1.15 2.89 -19.73
CA GLN A 282 -0.32 2.87 -19.74
C GLN A 282 -0.76 4.20 -20.35
N LYS A 283 -1.47 4.12 -21.49
CA LYS A 283 -2.09 5.27 -22.14
C LYS A 283 -3.35 5.67 -21.39
#